data_AF-A0A8T8I5D0-F1
#
_entry.id   AF-A0A8T8I5D0-F1
#
_cell.length_a   1.000
_cell.length_b   1.000
_cell.length_c   1.000
_cell.angle_alpha   90.00
_cell.angle_beta   90.00
_cell.angle_gamma   90.00
#
_symmetry.space_group_name_H-M   'P 1'
#
loop_
_entity.id
_entity.type
_entity.pdbx_description
1 polymer ?
#
loop_
_entity_poly.entity_id
_entity_poly.type
_entity_poly.pdbx_seq_one_letter_code
_entity_poly.pdbx_strand_id
1 'polypeptide(L)'
;MIGTQLTNDFWEVTMPDLLATSAGYSPSLFAYHAALVLLDADVLFAPVKVGDALDPTSGQRSAADRDHLFRRKHLESLGIKSVSRRNQLANYVFVEWPTGGKPAHEAPAEYFPKLWEAHVPADQRDRVRFLHALPEGWEQLEYEEFLERRRKHIALVIRTAFDKLRTGAAA
;
A
#
# COMPACT_ATOMS: atom_id res chain seq x y z
N MET A 1 -17.28 21.38 -12.75
CA MET A 1 -17.60 19.94 -12.84
C MET A 1 -16.34 19.13 -12.56
N ILE A 2 -16.34 18.24 -11.57
CA ILE A 2 -15.14 17.48 -11.15
C ILE A 2 -14.55 16.61 -12.28
N GLY A 3 -15.37 16.12 -13.21
CA GLY A 3 -14.92 15.32 -14.36
C GLY A 3 -14.01 16.05 -15.35
N THR A 4 -14.00 17.38 -15.36
CA THR A 4 -13.06 18.18 -16.18
C THR A 4 -11.68 18.34 -15.52
N GLN A 5 -11.54 17.97 -14.25
CA GLN A 5 -10.30 18.04 -13.49
C GLN A 5 -9.67 16.65 -13.29
N LEU A 6 -10.50 15.60 -13.15
CA LEU A 6 -10.07 14.22 -12.96
C LEU A 6 -10.06 13.45 -14.30
N THR A 7 -9.25 13.91 -15.25
CA THR A 7 -9.06 13.28 -16.57
C THR A 7 -8.25 11.99 -16.48
N ASN A 8 -8.08 11.26 -17.59
CA ASN A 8 -7.16 10.11 -17.61
C ASN A 8 -5.73 10.52 -17.24
N ASP A 9 -5.23 11.64 -17.77
CA ASP A 9 -3.92 12.19 -17.43
C ASP A 9 -3.78 12.47 -15.92
N PHE A 10 -4.85 12.94 -15.27
CA PHE A 10 -4.82 13.10 -13.82
C PHE A 10 -4.52 11.78 -13.12
N TRP A 11 -5.19 10.69 -13.50
CA TRP A 11 -5.03 9.39 -12.84
C TRP A 11 -3.73 8.68 -13.21
N GLU A 12 -3.25 8.84 -14.44
CA GLU A 12 -2.10 8.11 -14.97
C GLU A 12 -0.76 8.84 -14.74
N VAL A 13 -0.80 10.16 -14.58
CA VAL A 13 0.40 11.01 -14.42
C VAL A 13 0.35 11.80 -13.12
N THR A 14 -0.63 12.70 -12.97
CA THR A 14 -0.65 13.65 -11.85
C THR A 14 -0.77 12.96 -10.49
N MET A 15 -1.65 11.96 -10.36
CA MET A 15 -1.88 11.28 -9.10
C MET A 15 -0.67 10.44 -8.64
N PRO A 16 -0.02 9.63 -9.51
CA PRO A 16 1.27 9.02 -9.19
C PRO A 16 2.34 10.02 -8.74
N ASP A 17 2.43 11.20 -9.37
CA ASP A 17 3.38 12.24 -8.96
C ASP A 17 3.05 12.82 -7.58
N LEU A 18 1.77 13.05 -7.28
CA LEU A 18 1.32 13.47 -5.94
C LEU A 18 1.58 12.40 -4.85
N LEU A 19 1.76 11.13 -5.24
CA LEU A 19 2.15 10.03 -4.36
C LEU A 19 3.68 9.89 -4.20
N ALA A 20 4.48 10.64 -4.96
CA ALA A 20 5.94 10.70 -4.84
C ALA A 20 6.39 11.60 -3.68
N THR A 21 5.97 11.23 -2.46
CA THR A 21 6.24 12.00 -1.24
C THR A 21 6.71 11.11 -0.10
N SER A 22 7.47 11.69 0.82
CA SER A 22 7.82 11.08 2.11
C SER A 22 7.10 11.73 3.30
N ALA A 23 6.11 12.59 3.03
CA ALA A 23 5.35 13.24 4.08
C ALA A 23 4.50 12.20 4.83
N GLY A 24 4.60 12.19 6.17
CA GLY A 24 3.78 11.32 7.01
C GLY A 24 2.29 11.69 7.01
N TYR A 25 1.97 12.88 6.49
CA TYR A 25 0.64 13.48 6.39
C TYR A 25 0.52 14.18 5.03
N SER A 26 -0.33 13.67 4.13
CA SER A 26 -0.60 14.31 2.84
C SER A 26 -2.01 13.98 2.34
N PRO A 27 -2.63 14.83 1.51
CA PRO A 27 -3.93 14.54 0.90
C PRO A 27 -3.94 13.23 0.10
N SER A 28 -2.88 12.96 -0.67
CA SER A 28 -2.74 11.74 -1.47
C SER A 28 -2.65 10.47 -0.62
N LEU A 29 -2.01 10.55 0.56
CA LEU A 29 -1.99 9.47 1.52
C LEU A 29 -3.39 9.17 2.07
N PHE A 30 -4.12 10.21 2.47
CA PHE A 30 -5.47 10.02 3.01
C PHE A 30 -6.47 9.55 1.95
N ALA A 31 -6.30 9.97 0.69
CA ALA A 31 -7.06 9.42 -0.42
C ALA A 31 -6.85 7.90 -0.54
N TYR A 32 -5.61 7.42 -0.38
CA TYR A 32 -5.34 5.99 -0.37
C TYR A 32 -5.97 5.26 0.83
N HIS A 33 -5.82 5.81 2.04
CA HIS A 33 -6.44 5.22 3.22
C HIS A 33 -7.96 5.14 3.08
N ALA A 34 -8.61 6.23 2.64
CA ALA A 34 -10.04 6.25 2.40
C ALA A 34 -10.47 5.23 1.33
N ALA A 35 -9.65 5.04 0.29
CA ALA A 35 -9.90 4.03 -0.74
C ALA A 35 -9.87 2.61 -0.15
N LEU A 36 -8.90 2.29 0.71
CA LEU A 36 -8.82 1.00 1.39
C LEU A 36 -10.03 0.75 2.30
N VAL A 37 -10.47 1.76 3.05
CA VAL A 37 -11.67 1.67 3.89
C VAL A 37 -12.92 1.45 3.03
N LEU A 38 -13.11 2.23 1.97
CA LEU A 38 -14.29 2.15 1.12
C LEU A 38 -14.37 0.84 0.33
N LEU A 39 -13.23 0.29 -0.07
CA LEU A 39 -13.14 -0.99 -0.76
C LEU A 39 -13.11 -2.20 0.19
N ASP A 40 -13.33 -1.96 1.49
CA ASP A 40 -13.41 -2.97 2.54
C ASP A 40 -12.16 -3.86 2.63
N ALA A 41 -10.99 -3.23 2.54
CA ALA A 41 -9.71 -3.91 2.60
C ALA A 41 -9.36 -4.37 4.03
N ASP A 42 -8.79 -5.56 4.11
CA ASP A 42 -8.13 -6.05 5.33
C ASP A 42 -6.71 -5.47 5.42
N VAL A 43 -6.14 -5.47 6.62
CA VAL A 43 -4.72 -5.22 6.87
C VAL A 43 -3.91 -6.39 6.31
N LEU A 44 -2.77 -6.12 5.66
CA LEU A 44 -1.99 -7.19 5.04
C LEU A 44 -1.56 -8.22 6.09
N PHE A 45 -1.84 -9.50 5.81
CA PHE A 45 -1.59 -10.66 6.68
C PHE A 45 -2.40 -10.73 7.98
N ALA A 46 -3.43 -9.88 8.18
CA ALA A 46 -4.34 -9.98 9.31
C ALA A 46 -5.81 -9.89 8.88
N PRO A 47 -6.72 -10.66 9.51
CA PRO A 47 -8.16 -10.58 9.25
C PRO A 47 -8.80 -9.39 9.99
N VAL A 48 -8.23 -8.20 9.86
CA VAL A 48 -8.68 -6.94 10.49
C VAL A 48 -8.92 -5.92 9.40
N LYS A 49 -10.09 -5.26 9.40
CA LYS A 49 -10.37 -4.21 8.41
C LYS A 49 -9.47 -3.00 8.63
N VAL A 50 -9.01 -2.39 7.54
CA VAL A 50 -8.30 -1.10 7.60
C VAL A 50 -9.18 -0.03 8.26
N GLY A 51 -10.49 -0.07 8.04
CA GLY A 51 -11.46 0.81 8.71
C GLY A 51 -11.41 0.67 10.23
N ASP A 52 -11.49 -0.56 10.72
CA ASP A 52 -11.42 -0.85 12.16
C ASP A 52 -10.06 -0.49 12.76
N ALA A 53 -8.97 -0.77 12.05
CA ALA A 53 -7.61 -0.41 12.46
C ALA A 53 -7.46 1.12 12.62
N LEU A 54 -8.06 1.91 11.73
CA LEU A 54 -8.01 3.36 11.78
C LEU A 54 -9.00 3.99 12.76
N ASP A 55 -10.01 3.25 13.23
CA ASP A 55 -10.98 3.72 14.22
C ASP A 55 -10.34 3.83 15.61
N PRO A 56 -10.23 5.03 16.21
CA PRO A 56 -9.63 5.21 17.53
C PRO A 56 -10.37 4.50 18.68
N THR A 57 -11.61 4.05 18.44
CA THR A 57 -12.50 3.40 19.40
C THR A 57 -12.51 1.86 19.32
N SER A 58 -12.03 1.26 18.22
CA SER A 58 -12.10 -0.18 17.96
C SER A 58 -11.22 -1.05 18.87
N GLY A 59 -10.23 -0.44 19.53
CA GLY A 59 -9.20 -1.14 20.28
C GLY A 59 -8.11 -1.81 19.42
N GLN A 60 -8.21 -1.76 18.08
CA GLN A 60 -7.29 -2.39 17.12
C GLN A 60 -6.11 -1.48 16.72
N ARG A 61 -5.66 -0.58 17.62
CA ARG A 61 -4.69 0.47 17.26
C ARG A 61 -3.35 -0.06 16.78
N SER A 62 -2.93 -1.26 17.20
CA SER A 62 -1.68 -1.88 16.73
C SER A 62 -1.73 -2.24 15.24
N ALA A 63 -2.91 -2.52 14.69
CA ALA A 63 -3.11 -2.80 13.27
C ALA A 63 -3.13 -1.53 12.40
N ALA A 64 -3.21 -0.34 13.03
CA ALA A 64 -3.14 0.96 12.35
C ALA A 64 -1.71 1.33 11.93
N ASP A 65 -0.72 0.65 12.49
CA ASP A 65 0.67 0.96 12.23
C ASP A 65 1.04 0.55 10.80
N ARG A 66 1.64 1.51 10.09
CA ARG A 66 2.20 1.27 8.77
C ARG A 66 3.64 0.83 8.91
N ASP A 67 4.04 -0.10 8.06
CA ASP A 67 5.42 -0.58 8.03
C ASP A 67 5.98 -0.58 6.60
N HIS A 68 7.31 -0.61 6.49
CA HIS A 68 8.01 -0.59 5.20
C HIS A 68 8.03 -1.99 4.58
N LEU A 69 7.77 -2.06 3.27
CA LEU A 69 7.97 -3.26 2.47
C LEU A 69 9.47 -3.50 2.21
N PHE A 70 10.18 -2.51 1.69
CA PHE A 70 11.64 -2.55 1.66
C PHE A 70 12.19 -2.10 3.00
N ARG A 71 12.78 -3.04 3.74
CA ARG A 71 13.24 -2.86 5.12
C ARG A 71 14.44 -1.92 5.18
N ARG A 72 14.53 -1.15 6.28
CA ARG A 72 15.57 -0.13 6.48
C ARG A 72 16.98 -0.67 6.22
N LYS A 73 17.35 -1.80 6.82
CA LYS A 73 18.71 -2.35 6.73
C LYS A 73 19.04 -2.90 5.34
N HIS A 74 18.05 -3.46 4.65
CA HIS A 74 18.18 -3.82 3.23
C HIS A 74 18.42 -2.58 2.36
N LEU A 75 17.64 -1.51 2.55
CA LEU A 75 17.86 -0.26 1.82
C LEU A 75 19.24 0.36 2.11
N GLU A 76 19.71 0.30 3.37
CA GLU A 76 21.05 0.76 3.74
C GLU A 76 22.17 -0.05 3.06
N SER A 77 22.01 -1.36 2.87
CA SER A 77 23.00 -2.20 2.16
C SER A 77 23.05 -1.89 0.66
N LEU A 78 21.94 -1.44 0.07
CA LEU A 78 21.88 -0.91 -1.30
C LEU A 78 22.40 0.54 -1.42
N GLY A 79 22.93 1.12 -0.35
CA GLY A 79 23.44 2.50 -0.32
C GLY A 79 22.36 3.58 -0.15
N ILE A 80 21.09 3.20 0.04
CA ILE A 80 19.96 4.12 0.21
C ILE A 80 19.82 4.48 1.69
N LYS A 81 20.59 5.48 2.11
CA LYS A 81 20.67 5.91 3.52
C LYS A 81 19.74 7.08 3.88
N SER A 82 19.27 7.82 2.88
CA SER A 82 18.40 8.99 3.09
C SER A 82 17.06 8.58 3.71
N VAL A 83 16.69 9.25 4.80
CA VAL A 83 15.38 9.04 5.46
C VAL A 83 14.22 9.35 4.51
N SER A 84 14.30 10.41 3.71
CA SER A 84 13.24 10.78 2.77
C SER A 84 13.07 9.76 1.64
N ARG A 85 14.17 9.12 1.21
CA ARG A 85 14.09 8.03 0.21
C ARG A 85 13.49 6.76 0.79
N ARG A 86 13.81 6.41 2.03
CA ARG A 86 13.24 5.19 2.67
C ARG A 86 11.78 5.35 3.05
N ASN A 87 11.40 6.54 3.50
CA ASN A 87 10.05 6.86 3.98
C ASN A 87 9.12 7.31 2.85
N GLN A 88 9.37 6.88 1.62
CA GLN A 88 8.45 7.11 0.52
C GLN A 88 7.11 6.45 0.82
N LEU A 89 6.01 7.15 0.52
CA LEU A 89 4.65 6.68 0.74
C LEU A 89 4.43 5.29 0.14
N ALA A 90 4.89 5.08 -1.10
CA ALA A 90 4.80 3.81 -1.80
C ALA A 90 5.65 2.68 -1.19
N ASN A 91 6.48 2.95 -0.18
CA ASN A 91 7.17 1.92 0.59
C ASN A 91 6.36 1.43 1.81
N TYR A 92 5.29 2.13 2.20
CA TYR A 92 4.50 1.79 3.37
C TYR A 92 3.29 0.92 3.04
N VAL A 93 2.89 0.08 3.99
CA VAL A 93 1.65 -0.71 3.91
C VAL A 93 1.07 -0.86 5.31
N PHE A 94 -0.26 -0.96 5.42
CA PHE A 94 -0.89 -1.49 6.63
C PHE A 94 -0.65 -2.99 6.66
N VAL A 95 0.13 -3.47 7.61
CA VAL A 95 0.52 -4.86 7.72
C VAL A 95 0.63 -5.23 9.18
N GLU A 96 0.12 -6.41 9.52
CA GLU A 96 0.38 -7.04 10.80
C GLU A 96 1.31 -8.21 10.54
N TRP A 97 2.54 -8.14 11.05
CA TRP A 97 3.51 -9.20 10.83
C TRP A 97 3.16 -10.40 11.71
N PRO A 98 3.00 -11.61 11.13
CA PRO A 98 2.76 -12.82 11.90
C PRO A 98 3.87 -13.08 12.93
N THR A 99 3.54 -13.80 14.01
CA THR A 99 4.49 -14.13 15.10
C THR A 99 5.78 -14.75 14.56
N GLY A 100 6.92 -14.12 14.85
CA GLY A 100 8.25 -14.55 14.36
C GLY A 100 8.59 -14.11 12.93
N GLY A 101 7.70 -13.38 12.25
CA GLY A 101 7.74 -13.14 10.82
C GLY A 101 7.95 -11.69 10.38
N LYS A 102 8.32 -10.75 11.27
CA LYS A 102 8.70 -9.39 10.86
C LYS A 102 10.13 -9.42 10.29
N PRO A 103 10.31 -9.24 8.97
CA PRO A 103 11.65 -9.22 8.39
C PRO A 103 12.43 -8.03 8.95
N ALA A 104 13.69 -8.26 9.25
CA ALA A 104 14.56 -7.25 9.84
C ALA A 104 15.49 -6.67 8.77
N HIS A 105 16.16 -7.52 8.01
CA HIS A 105 17.30 -7.17 7.13
C HIS A 105 17.13 -7.74 5.73
N GLU A 106 16.21 -8.68 5.58
CA GLU A 106 15.95 -9.47 4.39
C GLU A 106 15.41 -8.61 3.25
N ALA A 107 15.81 -8.97 2.03
CA ALA A 107 15.21 -8.43 0.82
C ALA A 107 13.76 -8.91 0.68
N PRO A 108 12.87 -8.16 0.03
CA PRO A 108 11.49 -8.60 -0.23
C PRO A 108 11.39 -10.01 -0.82
N ALA A 109 12.24 -10.36 -1.79
CA ALA A 109 12.28 -11.71 -2.39
C ALA A 109 12.53 -12.85 -1.39
N GLU A 110 13.19 -12.58 -0.26
CA GLU A 110 13.58 -13.60 0.71
C GLU A 110 12.45 -13.91 1.71
N TYR A 111 11.63 -12.91 2.04
CA TYR A 111 10.59 -13.02 3.07
C TYR A 111 9.18 -13.04 2.49
N PHE A 112 8.89 -12.24 1.45
CA PHE A 112 7.52 -11.98 1.02
C PHE A 112 6.83 -13.23 0.43
N PRO A 113 7.44 -14.03 -0.45
CA PRO A 113 6.78 -15.21 -1.02
C PRO A 113 6.32 -16.22 0.06
N LYS A 114 7.12 -16.40 1.12
CA LYS A 114 6.80 -17.31 2.22
C LYS A 114 5.59 -16.84 3.02
N LEU A 115 5.57 -15.55 3.37
CA LEU A 115 4.44 -14.95 4.09
C LEU A 115 3.19 -14.91 3.22
N TRP A 116 3.33 -14.57 1.94
CA TRP A 116 2.24 -14.52 0.98
C TRP A 116 1.56 -15.88 0.83
N GLU A 117 2.33 -16.94 0.62
CA GLU A 117 1.80 -18.30 0.49
C GLU A 117 1.13 -18.78 1.78
N ALA A 118 1.68 -18.45 2.95
CA ALA A 118 1.17 -18.90 4.24
C ALA A 118 -0.08 -18.15 4.72
N HIS A 119 -0.23 -16.87 4.38
CA HIS A 119 -1.23 -15.98 4.98
C HIS A 119 -2.24 -15.40 3.99
N VAL A 120 -2.07 -15.60 2.68
CA VAL A 120 -3.01 -15.11 1.66
C VAL A 120 -3.62 -16.29 0.90
N PRO A 121 -4.90 -16.61 1.15
CA PRO A 121 -5.62 -17.66 0.45
C PRO A 121 -5.56 -17.48 -1.07
N ALA A 122 -5.38 -18.58 -1.80
CA ALA A 122 -5.14 -18.55 -3.25
C ALA A 122 -6.26 -17.84 -4.04
N ASP A 123 -7.51 -18.05 -3.62
CA ASP A 123 -8.72 -17.44 -4.18
C ASP A 123 -8.84 -15.93 -3.89
N GLN A 124 -8.06 -15.40 -2.94
CA GLN A 124 -8.08 -13.98 -2.56
C GLN A 124 -6.87 -13.19 -3.08
N ARG A 125 -5.86 -13.85 -3.65
CA ARG A 125 -4.57 -13.25 -4.02
C ARG A 125 -4.72 -12.02 -4.91
N ASP A 126 -5.56 -12.09 -5.93
CA ASP A 126 -5.75 -10.96 -6.87
C ASP A 126 -6.39 -9.76 -6.18
N ARG A 127 -7.40 -10.00 -5.34
CA ARG A 127 -8.05 -8.95 -4.55
C ARG A 127 -7.08 -8.30 -3.58
N VAL A 128 -6.35 -9.10 -2.80
CA VAL A 128 -5.37 -8.60 -1.81
C VAL A 128 -4.25 -7.83 -2.52
N ARG A 129 -3.73 -8.36 -3.63
CA ARG A 129 -2.69 -7.70 -4.43
C ARG A 129 -3.16 -6.35 -4.96
N PHE A 130 -4.37 -6.31 -5.51
CA PHE A 130 -4.99 -5.08 -6.00
C PHE A 130 -5.14 -4.05 -4.88
N LEU A 131 -5.79 -4.41 -3.77
CA LEU A 131 -6.08 -3.50 -2.66
C LEU A 131 -4.80 -2.92 -2.05
N HIS A 132 -3.76 -3.73 -1.83
CA HIS A 132 -2.48 -3.25 -1.29
C HIS A 132 -1.54 -2.64 -2.34
N ALA A 133 -2.02 -2.51 -3.59
CA ALA A 133 -1.30 -1.95 -4.71
C ALA A 133 0.09 -2.59 -4.90
N LEU A 134 0.17 -3.93 -4.83
CA LEU A 134 1.42 -4.67 -4.98
C LEU A 134 1.56 -5.12 -6.44
N PRO A 135 2.51 -4.58 -7.22
CA PRO A 135 2.75 -5.08 -8.57
C PRO A 135 3.06 -6.59 -8.55
N GLU A 136 2.77 -7.29 -9.64
CA GLU A 136 3.22 -8.68 -9.76
C GLU A 136 4.75 -8.73 -9.85
N GLY A 137 5.37 -9.66 -9.12
CA GLY A 137 6.82 -9.78 -9.01
C GLY A 137 7.53 -8.57 -8.38
N TRP A 138 6.80 -7.75 -7.61
CA TRP A 138 7.36 -6.54 -7.00
C TRP A 138 8.55 -6.85 -6.09
N GLU A 139 8.56 -8.02 -5.48
CA GLU A 139 9.57 -8.47 -4.55
C GLU A 139 10.93 -8.73 -5.21
N GLN A 140 10.98 -8.86 -6.55
CA GLN A 140 12.22 -8.96 -7.32
C GLN A 140 12.66 -7.63 -7.96
N LEU A 141 11.85 -6.56 -7.83
CA LEU A 141 12.18 -5.27 -8.44
C LEU A 141 13.25 -4.52 -7.64
N GLU A 142 14.03 -3.73 -8.36
CA GLU A 142 14.85 -2.70 -7.74
C GLU A 142 13.97 -1.65 -7.05
N TYR A 143 14.48 -1.05 -5.97
CA TYR A 143 13.67 -0.22 -5.09
C TYR A 143 12.98 0.95 -5.80
N GLU A 144 13.68 1.65 -6.70
CA GLU A 144 13.10 2.81 -7.40
C GLU A 144 12.02 2.40 -8.40
N GLU A 145 12.23 1.28 -9.10
CA GLU A 145 11.23 0.73 -10.02
C GLU A 145 9.99 0.26 -9.25
N PHE A 146 10.18 -0.38 -8.11
CA PHE A 146 9.10 -0.74 -7.19
C PHE A 146 8.28 0.49 -6.78
N LEU A 147 8.93 1.57 -6.34
CA LEU A 147 8.23 2.80 -5.93
C LEU A 147 7.41 3.38 -7.09
N GLU A 148 7.97 3.45 -8.29
CA GLU A 148 7.27 3.98 -9.47
C GLU A 148 6.03 3.14 -9.80
N ARG A 149 6.19 1.82 -9.93
CA ARG A 149 5.08 0.91 -10.27
C ARG A 149 4.01 0.94 -9.17
N ARG A 150 4.40 0.91 -7.90
CA ARG A 150 3.46 0.91 -6.79
C ARG A 150 2.66 2.21 -6.70
N ARG A 151 3.24 3.38 -7.01
CA ARG A 151 2.48 4.65 -7.08
C ARG A 151 1.36 4.59 -8.13
N LYS A 152 1.62 4.03 -9.31
CA LYS A 152 0.61 3.83 -10.36
C LYS A 152 -0.52 2.92 -9.89
N HIS A 153 -0.18 1.83 -9.20
CA HIS A 153 -1.18 0.92 -8.63
C HIS A 153 -1.99 1.57 -7.49
N ILE A 154 -1.36 2.35 -6.61
CA ILE A 154 -2.07 3.11 -5.56
C ILE A 154 -3.06 4.09 -6.20
N ALA A 155 -2.64 4.80 -7.26
CA ALA A 155 -3.53 5.70 -7.99
C ALA A 155 -4.74 4.96 -8.59
N LEU A 156 -4.55 3.73 -9.10
CA LEU A 156 -5.64 2.90 -9.60
C LEU A 156 -6.61 2.46 -8.50
N VAL A 157 -6.12 2.09 -7.32
CA VAL A 157 -6.98 1.76 -6.15
C VAL A 157 -7.84 2.98 -5.77
N ILE A 158 -7.23 4.17 -5.73
CA ILE A 158 -7.93 5.42 -5.41
C ILE A 158 -8.98 5.75 -6.47
N ARG A 159 -8.64 5.62 -7.76
CA ARG A 159 -9.58 5.81 -8.87
C ARG A 159 -10.77 4.87 -8.75
N THR A 160 -10.52 3.59 -8.44
CA THR A 160 -11.56 2.57 -8.30
C THR A 160 -12.51 2.90 -7.14
N ALA A 161 -11.97 3.32 -5.99
CA ALA A 161 -12.77 3.80 -4.87
C ALA A 161 -13.58 5.06 -5.23
N PHE A 162 -12.97 6.02 -5.92
CA PHE A 162 -13.66 7.21 -6.41
C PHE A 162 -14.82 6.86 -7.35
N ASP A 163 -14.61 5.95 -8.30
CA ASP A 163 -15.67 5.51 -9.21
C ASP A 163 -16.80 4.80 -8.47
N LYS A 164 -16.49 4.01 -7.44
CA LYS A 164 -17.50 3.41 -6.56
C LYS A 164 -18.37 4.48 -5.86
N LEU A 165 -17.76 5.53 -5.30
CA LEU A 165 -18.51 6.66 -4.71
C LEU A 165 -19.39 7.35 -5.75
N ARG A 166 -18.87 7.53 -6.96
CA ARG A 166 -19.55 8.24 -8.04
C ARG A 166 -20.76 7.47 -8.57
N THR A 167 -20.68 6.15 -8.66
CA THR A 167 -21.75 5.31 -9.22
C THR A 167 -22.71 4.75 -8.17
N GLY A 168 -22.33 4.76 -6.88
CA GLY A 168 -23.12 4.16 -5.80
C GLY A 168 -23.15 2.64 -5.85
N ALA A 169 -22.27 1.99 -6.62
CA ALA A 169 -22.25 0.54 -6.75
C ALA A 169 -21.82 -0.14 -5.44
N ALA A 170 -22.57 -1.16 -5.01
CA ALA A 170 -22.21 -2.04 -3.88
C ALA A 170 -20.91 -2.82 -4.19
N ALA A 171 -20.20 -3.26 -3.13
CA ALA A 171 -18.89 -3.91 -3.22
C ALA A 171 -19.01 -5.39 -3.56
#